data_AF-A0ABC9HGK7-F1
#
_entry.id   AF-A0ABC9HGK7-F1
#
_cell.length_a   1.000
_cell.length_b   1.000
_cell.length_c   1.000
_cell.angle_alpha   90.00
_cell.angle_beta   90.00
_cell.angle_gamma   90.00
#
_symmetry.space_group_name_H-M   'P 1'
#
loop_
_entity.id
_entity.type
_entity.pdbx_description
1 polymer ?
#
loop_
_entity_poly.entity_id
_entity_poly.type
_entity_poly.pdbx_seq_one_letter_code
_entity_poly.pdbx_strand_id
1 'polypeptide(L)'
;MKGPPWFDLELRRLLKRRNRAWQWFRSTYEGYDLYRSIRTHGTEQRRIKQMAFEEALAVDAVRAPKCLFAYMKRRTRANVCIPALMNTDEMVATDEEKAETLAKQYLSVYSVETGVPIPMVDGLQLFIMHDFGKPEVNKMRNFFKAHKSPEPDEVHPLMLKDMRDQLTTPLTRLSNLSLATGNLPRDWKKQSLLITNRN
;
A
#
# COMPACT_ATOMS: atom_id res chain seq x y z
N MET A 1 14.98 18.11 -10.28
CA MET A 1 14.70 17.21 -9.13
C MET A 1 14.33 18.04 -7.90
N LYS A 2 13.12 17.86 -7.34
CA LYS A 2 12.74 18.51 -6.08
C LYS A 2 13.51 17.83 -4.93
N GLY A 3 14.16 18.62 -4.08
CA GLY A 3 14.92 18.13 -2.93
C GLY A 3 14.04 17.42 -1.88
N PRO A 4 14.63 16.96 -0.76
CA PRO A 4 13.85 16.52 0.39
C PRO A 4 12.87 17.62 0.84
N PRO A 5 11.66 17.28 1.31
CA PRO A 5 10.64 18.27 1.69
C PRO A 5 11.08 19.20 2.82
N TRP A 6 11.93 18.72 3.73
CA TRP A 6 12.53 19.49 4.83
C TRP A 6 13.74 20.35 4.42
N PHE A 7 14.15 20.30 3.15
CA PHE A 7 15.34 20.99 2.65
C PHE A 7 15.03 22.40 2.13
N ASP A 8 15.18 23.37 3.02
CA ASP A 8 14.74 24.73 2.82
C ASP A 8 15.77 25.67 2.18
N LEU A 9 15.41 26.96 2.10
CA LEU A 9 16.25 28.02 1.52
C LEU A 9 17.48 28.31 2.39
N GLU A 10 17.38 28.21 3.71
CA GLU A 10 18.48 28.45 4.62
C GLU A 10 19.58 27.41 4.45
N LEU A 11 19.23 26.11 4.38
CA LEU A 11 20.19 25.05 4.11
C LEU A 11 20.88 25.23 2.76
N ARG A 12 20.18 25.73 1.74
CA ARG A 12 20.79 26.08 0.44
C ARG A 12 21.79 27.22 0.57
N ARG A 13 21.45 28.28 1.31
CA ARG A 13 22.35 29.41 1.55
C ARG A 13 23.60 28.96 2.33
N LEU A 14 23.43 28.13 3.35
CA LEU A 14 24.53 27.53 4.10
C LEU A 14 25.45 26.68 3.23
N LEU A 15 24.91 25.86 2.33
CA LEU A 15 25.72 25.11 1.36
C LEU A 15 26.49 26.01 0.41
N LYS A 16 25.86 27.07 -0.12
CA LYS A 16 26.55 28.05 -0.96
C LYS A 16 27.69 28.73 -0.19
N ARG A 17 27.43 29.16 1.04
CA ARG A 17 28.44 29.79 1.91
C ARG A 17 29.59 28.84 2.24
N ARG A 18 29.28 27.58 2.56
CA ARG A 18 30.26 26.51 2.77
C ARG A 18 31.13 26.30 1.53
N ASN A 19 30.51 26.21 0.35
CA ASN A 19 31.23 25.98 -0.91
C ASN A 19 32.15 27.16 -1.25
N ARG A 20 31.72 28.40 -1.00
CA ARG A 20 32.56 29.60 -1.16
C ARG A 20 33.74 29.58 -0.19
N ALA A 21 33.51 29.26 1.08
CA ALA A 21 34.59 29.13 2.08
C ALA A 21 35.58 28.03 1.70
N TRP A 22 35.10 26.91 1.16
CA TRP A 22 35.97 25.85 0.63
C TRP A 22 36.80 26.31 -0.57
N GLN A 23 36.18 27.01 -1.53
CA GLN A 23 36.89 27.56 -2.69
C GLN A 23 37.97 28.55 -2.27
N TRP A 24 37.65 29.45 -1.34
CA TRP A 24 38.60 30.42 -0.82
C TRP A 24 39.78 29.76 -0.09
N PHE A 25 39.52 28.80 0.80
CA PHE A 25 40.57 27.98 1.43
C PHE A 25 41.43 27.26 0.38
N ARG A 26 40.83 26.71 -0.67
CA ARG A 26 41.57 26.03 -1.74
C ARG A 26 42.47 26.95 -2.57
N SER A 27 42.18 28.24 -2.63
CA SER A 27 42.98 29.23 -3.37
C SER A 27 44.05 29.89 -2.51
N THR A 28 43.77 30.09 -1.23
CA THR A 28 44.65 30.87 -0.32
C THR A 28 45.38 30.00 0.71
N TYR A 29 44.94 28.75 0.92
CA TYR A 29 45.33 27.86 2.02
C TYR A 29 45.08 28.44 3.44
N GLU A 30 44.32 29.53 3.53
CA GLU A 30 43.97 30.21 4.78
C GLU A 30 42.50 30.03 5.16
N GLY A 31 42.20 30.20 6.45
CA GLY A 31 40.84 30.25 6.98
C GLY A 31 40.03 28.95 6.87
N TYR A 32 40.71 27.81 7.00
CA TYR A 32 40.09 26.50 7.13
C TYR A 32 39.08 26.43 8.30
N ASP A 33 39.31 27.16 9.39
CA ASP A 33 38.42 27.20 10.56
C ASP A 33 37.05 27.82 10.23
N LEU A 34 37.01 28.81 9.32
CA LEU A 34 35.77 29.37 8.82
C LEU A 34 34.99 28.33 7.99
N TYR A 35 35.67 27.58 7.12
CA TYR A 35 35.03 26.47 6.41
C TYR A 35 34.52 25.39 7.37
N ARG A 36 35.35 24.98 8.34
CA ARG A 36 35.03 23.96 9.35
C ARG A 36 33.80 24.36 10.16
N SER A 37 33.76 25.59 10.69
CA SER A 37 32.62 26.10 11.46
C SER A 37 31.32 26.12 10.64
N ILE A 38 31.36 26.61 9.40
CA ILE A 38 30.20 26.61 8.50
C ILE A 38 29.77 25.17 8.17
N ARG A 39 30.71 24.24 7.96
CA ARG A 39 30.42 22.83 7.69
C ARG A 39 29.73 22.15 8.88
N THR A 40 30.25 22.35 10.08
CA THR A 40 29.69 21.79 11.31
C THR A 40 28.30 22.35 11.56
N HIS A 41 28.15 23.67 11.49
CA HIS A 41 26.85 24.33 11.62
C HIS A 41 25.84 23.85 10.56
N GLY A 42 26.27 23.73 9.30
CA GLY A 42 25.41 23.23 8.22
C GLY A 42 25.00 21.75 8.40
N THR A 43 25.86 20.94 9.01
CA THR A 43 25.55 19.54 9.35
C THR A 43 24.50 19.49 10.46
N GLU A 44 24.65 20.31 11.50
CA GLU A 44 23.70 20.32 12.61
C GLU A 44 22.34 20.87 12.20
N GLN A 45 22.31 21.96 11.43
CA GLN A 45 21.05 22.51 10.90
C GLN A 45 20.31 21.51 10.01
N ARG A 46 21.04 20.71 9.22
CA ARG A 46 20.45 19.62 8.44
C ARG A 46 19.82 18.57 9.33
N ARG A 47 20.52 18.17 10.40
CA ARG A 47 20.06 17.16 11.35
C ARG A 47 18.80 17.62 12.07
N ILE A 48 18.78 18.84 12.60
CA ILE A 48 17.64 19.43 13.31
C ILE A 48 16.40 19.47 12.40
N LYS A 49 16.54 20.03 11.19
CA LYS A 49 15.40 20.16 10.26
C LYS A 49 14.88 18.81 9.77
N GLN A 50 15.77 17.85 9.57
CA GLN A 50 15.37 16.49 9.23
C GLN A 50 14.62 15.83 10.39
N MET A 51 15.14 15.93 11.62
CA MET A 51 14.52 15.33 12.80
C MET A 51 13.14 15.93 13.08
N ALA A 52 12.99 17.26 13.02
CA ALA A 52 11.70 17.93 13.19
C ALA A 52 10.65 17.47 12.16
N PHE A 53 11.07 17.24 10.91
CA PHE A 53 10.19 16.69 9.88
C PHE A 53 9.82 15.22 10.14
N GLU A 54 10.79 14.40 10.52
CA GLU A 54 10.55 12.98 10.84
C GLU A 54 9.64 12.80 12.06
N GLU A 55 9.78 13.67 13.06
CA GLU A 55 8.91 13.71 14.24
C GLU A 55 7.48 14.09 13.87
N ALA A 56 7.29 15.18 13.11
CA ALA A 56 5.97 15.57 12.60
C ALA A 56 5.33 14.45 11.74
N LEU A 57 6.13 13.80 10.90
CA LEU A 57 5.67 12.68 10.08
C LEU A 57 5.26 11.47 10.94
N ALA A 58 5.95 11.21 12.05
CA ALA A 58 5.60 10.12 12.97
C ALA A 58 4.27 10.39 13.70
N VAL A 59 4.04 11.64 14.13
CA VAL A 59 2.76 12.05 14.72
C VAL A 59 1.62 11.89 13.70
N ASP A 60 1.83 12.34 12.46
CA ASP A 60 0.83 12.26 11.40
C ASP A 60 0.60 10.83 10.89
N ALA A 61 1.50 9.88 11.18
CA ALA A 61 1.41 8.50 10.69
C ALA A 61 0.14 7.77 11.14
N VAL A 62 -0.41 8.15 12.31
CA VAL A 62 -1.68 7.60 12.81
C VAL A 62 -2.85 7.98 11.88
N ARG A 63 -2.86 9.23 11.39
CA ARG A 63 -3.93 9.74 10.51
C ARG A 63 -3.67 9.44 9.04
N ALA A 64 -2.40 9.44 8.62
CA ALA A 64 -1.98 9.36 7.23
C ALA A 64 -0.76 8.41 7.07
N PRO A 65 -0.92 7.10 7.27
CA PRO A 65 0.19 6.14 7.24
C PRO A 65 0.91 6.09 5.88
N LYS A 66 0.20 6.43 4.79
CA LYS A 66 0.78 6.49 3.44
C LYS A 66 1.94 7.47 3.32
N CYS A 67 1.91 8.57 4.07
CA CYS A 67 2.99 9.57 4.05
C CYS A 67 4.29 8.99 4.62
N LEU A 68 4.18 8.22 5.72
CA LEU A 68 5.31 7.51 6.31
C LEU A 68 5.87 6.46 5.34
N PHE A 69 5.01 5.62 4.75
CA PHE A 69 5.46 4.61 3.79
C PHE A 69 6.09 5.23 2.52
N ALA A 70 5.56 6.36 2.04
CA ALA A 70 6.16 7.11 0.94
C ALA A 70 7.55 7.67 1.30
N TYR A 71 7.71 8.19 2.52
CA TYR A 71 9.00 8.64 3.04
C TYR A 71 10.01 7.49 3.16
N MET A 72 9.60 6.37 3.77
CA MET A 72 10.42 5.16 3.90
C MET A 72 10.83 4.62 2.53
N LYS A 73 9.89 4.47 1.60
CA LYS A 73 10.17 3.99 0.23
C LYS A 73 11.18 4.88 -0.51
N ARG A 74 11.16 6.20 -0.29
CA ARG A 74 12.17 7.12 -0.85
C ARG A 74 13.56 6.91 -0.26
N ARG A 75 13.66 6.43 0.99
CA ARG A 75 14.94 6.19 1.70
C ARG A 75 15.46 4.77 1.55
N THR A 76 14.58 3.80 1.36
CA THR A 76 14.94 2.41 1.08
C THR A 76 15.43 2.32 -0.37
N ARG A 77 16.72 2.03 -0.57
CA ARG A 77 17.30 1.85 -1.93
C ARG A 77 16.89 0.52 -2.58
N ALA A 78 16.38 -0.43 -1.80
CA ALA A 78 15.88 -1.70 -2.28
C ALA A 78 14.42 -1.55 -2.69
N ASN A 79 14.13 -1.77 -3.97
CA ASN A 79 12.81 -2.20 -4.38
C ASN A 79 12.74 -3.66 -3.92
N VAL A 80 12.05 -3.95 -2.82
CA VAL A 80 11.90 -5.32 -2.32
C VAL A 80 10.99 -6.04 -3.30
N CYS A 81 11.57 -6.53 -4.40
CA CYS A 81 10.94 -7.54 -5.24
C CYS A 81 10.98 -8.87 -4.46
N ILE A 82 9.99 -9.72 -4.69
CA ILE A 82 10.00 -11.07 -4.14
C ILE A 82 11.29 -11.74 -4.67
N PRO A 83 12.18 -12.22 -3.77
CA PRO A 83 13.41 -12.89 -4.19
C PRO A 83 13.06 -14.15 -4.99
N ALA A 84 14.03 -14.67 -5.74
CA ALA A 84 13.83 -15.93 -6.46
C ALA A 84 13.38 -17.03 -5.47
N LEU A 85 12.35 -17.79 -5.87
CA LEU A 85 11.81 -18.89 -5.08
C LEU A 85 12.48 -20.19 -5.49
N MET A 86 12.59 -21.15 -4.57
CA MET A 86 13.00 -22.52 -4.88
C MET A 86 11.74 -23.39 -4.92
N ASN A 87 11.46 -24.00 -6.07
CA ASN A 87 10.41 -24.98 -6.23
C ASN A 87 11.06 -26.35 -6.47
N THR A 88 11.07 -27.23 -5.45
CA THR A 88 11.54 -28.63 -5.59
C THR A 88 12.78 -28.79 -6.48
N ASP A 89 13.82 -28.00 -6.20
CA ASP A 89 15.14 -27.93 -6.88
C ASP A 89 15.29 -26.99 -8.10
N GLU A 90 14.24 -26.27 -8.53
CA GLU A 90 14.33 -25.25 -9.57
C GLU A 90 14.24 -23.82 -9.00
N MET A 91 15.12 -22.94 -9.48
CA MET A 91 15.14 -21.50 -9.16
C MET A 91 14.14 -20.75 -10.03
N VAL A 92 13.10 -20.23 -9.40
CA VAL A 92 12.01 -19.47 -10.02
C VAL A 92 12.29 -17.97 -9.89
N ALA A 93 12.64 -17.33 -11.00
CA ALA A 93 13.07 -15.93 -11.02
C ALA A 93 12.06 -14.95 -11.66
N THR A 94 11.18 -15.43 -12.56
CA THR A 94 10.15 -14.62 -13.23
C THR A 94 8.95 -14.38 -12.30
N ASP A 95 8.25 -13.26 -12.48
CA ASP A 95 7.16 -12.89 -11.57
C ASP A 95 5.92 -13.76 -11.78
N GLU A 96 5.70 -14.25 -13.00
CA GLU A 96 4.64 -15.18 -13.38
C GLU A 96 4.83 -16.54 -12.69
N GLU A 97 6.01 -17.14 -12.82
CA GLU A 97 6.31 -18.44 -12.21
C GLU A 97 6.30 -18.35 -10.68
N LYS A 98 6.72 -17.22 -10.09
CA LYS A 98 6.61 -16.99 -8.63
C LYS A 98 5.15 -17.03 -8.19
N ALA A 99 4.27 -16.34 -8.92
CA ALA A 99 2.85 -16.31 -8.60
C ALA A 99 2.23 -17.72 -8.68
N GLU A 100 2.55 -18.48 -9.71
CA GLU A 100 2.09 -19.87 -9.85
C GLU A 100 2.62 -20.80 -8.76
N THR A 101 3.91 -20.71 -8.44
CA THR A 101 4.55 -21.53 -7.40
C THR A 101 3.91 -21.29 -6.04
N LEU A 102 3.69 -20.01 -5.71
CA LEU A 102 2.98 -19.64 -4.47
C LEU A 102 1.54 -20.16 -4.50
N ALA A 103 0.81 -20.01 -5.60
CA ALA A 103 -0.56 -20.51 -5.72
C ALA A 103 -0.64 -22.04 -5.53
N LYS A 104 0.27 -22.80 -6.16
CA LYS A 104 0.40 -24.25 -5.99
C LYS A 104 0.67 -24.63 -4.54
N GLN A 105 1.57 -23.91 -3.87
CA GLN A 105 1.87 -24.16 -2.46
C GLN A 105 0.69 -23.82 -1.53
N TYR A 106 -0.06 -22.76 -1.82
CA TYR A 106 -1.28 -22.47 -1.07
C TYR A 106 -2.33 -23.56 -1.26
N LEU A 107 -2.49 -24.08 -2.48
CA LEU A 107 -3.41 -25.18 -2.77
C LEU A 107 -3.01 -26.48 -2.06
N SER A 108 -1.71 -26.78 -1.95
CA SER A 108 -1.25 -28.03 -1.30
C SER A 108 -1.50 -28.04 0.21
N VAL A 109 -1.41 -26.88 0.87
CA VAL A 109 -1.70 -26.71 2.29
C VAL A 109 -3.20 -26.46 2.53
N TYR A 110 -3.96 -26.13 1.48
CA TYR A 110 -5.40 -25.92 1.58
C TYR A 110 -6.08 -27.24 1.91
N SER A 111 -6.52 -27.37 3.16
CA SER A 111 -7.35 -28.50 3.56
C SER A 111 -8.73 -28.30 2.96
N VAL A 112 -9.16 -29.24 2.11
CA VAL A 112 -10.56 -29.30 1.71
C VAL A 112 -11.35 -29.53 2.99
N GLU A 113 -12.30 -28.64 3.27
CA GLU A 113 -13.31 -28.87 4.32
C GLU A 113 -14.06 -30.15 3.93
N THR A 114 -13.59 -31.29 4.45
CA THR A 114 -14.39 -32.48 4.56
C THR A 114 -15.61 -32.04 5.36
N GLY A 115 -16.83 -32.37 4.90
CA GLY A 115 -18.10 -31.86 5.42
C GLY A 115 -18.42 -32.19 6.90
N VAL A 116 -17.40 -32.36 7.73
CA VAL A 116 -17.43 -32.21 9.18
C VAL A 116 -18.06 -30.85 9.48
N PRO A 117 -19.17 -30.83 10.24
CA PRO A 117 -19.74 -29.59 10.74
C PRO A 117 -18.67 -28.83 11.50
N ILE A 118 -18.42 -27.58 11.08
CA ILE A 118 -17.57 -26.65 11.83
C ILE A 118 -18.06 -26.68 13.29
N PRO A 119 -17.19 -26.97 14.28
CA PRO A 119 -17.63 -27.05 15.66
C PRO A 119 -18.30 -25.73 16.03
N MET A 120 -19.58 -25.82 16.38
CA MET A 120 -20.37 -24.68 16.79
C MET A 120 -19.70 -24.10 18.05
N VAL A 121 -19.03 -22.96 17.88
CA VAL A 121 -18.41 -22.26 19.00
C VAL A 121 -19.55 -21.64 19.81
N ASP A 122 -19.91 -22.29 20.92
CA ASP A 122 -20.83 -21.73 21.91
C ASP A 122 -20.29 -20.38 22.38
N GLY A 123 -20.99 -19.30 22.02
CA GLY A 123 -20.58 -17.93 22.35
C GLY A 123 -20.46 -16.99 21.16
N LEU A 124 -20.56 -17.47 19.92
CA LEU A 124 -20.98 -16.60 18.83
C LEU A 124 -22.46 -16.31 19.05
N GLN A 125 -22.76 -15.24 19.80
CA GLN A 125 -23.99 -14.48 19.59
C GLN A 125 -24.20 -14.48 18.09
N LEU A 126 -25.28 -15.13 17.62
CA LEU A 126 -25.75 -15.06 16.25
C LEU A 126 -25.42 -13.64 15.83
N PHE A 127 -24.46 -13.48 14.90
CA PHE A 127 -24.24 -12.21 14.24
C PHE A 127 -25.65 -11.84 13.83
N ILE A 128 -26.27 -10.89 14.55
CA ILE A 128 -27.63 -10.47 14.28
C ILE A 128 -27.59 -10.19 12.80
N MET A 129 -28.32 -11.00 12.02
CA MET A 129 -28.29 -10.97 10.57
C MET A 129 -28.53 -9.51 10.23
N HIS A 130 -27.46 -8.78 9.95
CA HIS A 130 -27.55 -7.35 9.80
C HIS A 130 -28.12 -7.20 8.42
N ASP A 131 -29.44 -6.98 8.35
CA ASP A 131 -30.08 -6.65 7.08
C ASP A 131 -29.30 -5.48 6.50
N PHE A 132 -28.75 -5.66 5.30
CA PHE A 132 -28.08 -4.58 4.61
C PHE A 132 -29.13 -3.48 4.41
N GLY A 133 -29.04 -2.41 5.20
CA GLY A 133 -29.88 -1.24 5.02
C GLY A 133 -29.44 -0.45 3.79
N LYS A 134 -30.36 0.28 3.15
CA LYS A 134 -30.02 1.31 2.14
C LYS A 134 -28.84 2.22 2.54
N PRO A 135 -28.66 2.67 3.81
CA PRO A 135 -27.50 3.50 4.18
C PRO A 135 -26.14 2.77 4.14
N GLU A 136 -26.11 1.44 4.24
CA GLU A 136 -24.84 0.69 4.19
C GLU A 136 -24.33 0.54 2.76
N VAL A 137 -25.24 0.39 1.79
CA VAL A 137 -24.87 0.37 0.37
C VAL A 137 -24.40 1.76 -0.10
N ASN A 138 -24.83 2.84 0.55
CA ASN A 138 -24.24 4.16 0.33
C ASN A 138 -22.78 4.28 0.82
N LYS A 139 -22.31 3.44 1.76
CA LYS A 139 -20.86 3.35 2.09
C LYS A 139 -20.06 2.71 0.95
N MET A 140 -20.72 1.95 0.06
CA MET A 140 -20.14 1.39 -1.16
C MET A 140 -19.70 2.48 -2.16
N ARG A 141 -20.18 3.72 -2.00
CA ARG A 141 -19.73 4.91 -2.74
C ARG A 141 -18.20 5.10 -2.70
N ASN A 142 -17.55 4.67 -1.62
CA ASN A 142 -16.10 4.81 -1.45
C ASN A 142 -15.29 3.60 -1.95
N PHE A 143 -15.94 2.49 -2.31
CA PHE A 143 -15.26 1.27 -2.76
C PHE A 143 -14.79 1.36 -4.22
N PHE A 144 -15.61 1.95 -5.09
CA PHE A 144 -15.29 2.09 -6.51
C PHE A 144 -14.32 3.25 -6.74
N LYS A 145 -13.02 2.95 -6.72
CA LYS A 145 -11.98 3.88 -7.16
C LYS A 145 -12.00 3.94 -8.67
N ALA A 146 -12.43 5.08 -9.23
CA ALA A 146 -12.58 5.32 -10.66
C ALA A 146 -11.33 5.04 -11.52
N HIS A 147 -10.14 5.07 -10.91
CA HIS A 147 -8.85 4.85 -11.59
C HIS A 147 -8.33 3.41 -11.48
N LYS A 148 -9.14 2.46 -10.99
CA LYS A 148 -8.77 1.05 -11.01
C LYS A 148 -9.04 0.45 -12.39
N SER A 149 -8.21 -0.49 -12.80
CA SER A 149 -8.44 -1.30 -13.99
C SER A 149 -9.74 -2.11 -13.85
N PRO A 150 -10.43 -2.41 -14.96
CA PRO A 150 -11.51 -3.39 -14.98
C PRO A 150 -11.07 -4.70 -14.35
N GLU A 151 -11.94 -5.29 -13.55
CA GLU A 151 -11.75 -6.66 -13.06
C GLU A 151 -11.95 -7.66 -14.22
N PRO A 152 -11.72 -8.97 -14.02
CA PRO A 152 -11.87 -9.98 -15.08
C PRO A 152 -13.28 -10.06 -15.69
N ASP A 153 -14.25 -9.39 -15.08
CA ASP A 153 -15.62 -9.21 -15.57
C ASP A 153 -15.75 -8.12 -16.65
N GLU A 154 -14.64 -7.46 -17.02
CA GLU A 154 -14.55 -6.36 -17.99
C GLU A 154 -15.39 -5.12 -17.64
N VAL A 155 -15.96 -5.05 -16.43
CA VAL A 155 -16.76 -3.92 -16.02
C VAL A 155 -15.87 -2.82 -15.46
N HIS A 156 -15.84 -1.66 -16.13
CA HIS A 156 -15.04 -0.54 -15.66
C HIS A 156 -15.63 0.04 -14.36
N PRO A 157 -14.81 0.32 -13.32
CA PRO A 157 -15.28 0.87 -12.04
C PRO A 157 -16.04 2.20 -12.16
N LEU A 158 -15.80 2.98 -13.22
CA LEU A 158 -16.59 4.17 -13.55
C LEU A 158 -18.05 3.82 -13.86
N MET A 159 -18.32 2.79 -14.66
CA MET A 159 -19.68 2.38 -14.99
C MET A 159 -20.44 1.94 -13.74
N LEU A 160 -19.79 1.16 -12.86
CA LEU A 160 -20.38 0.76 -11.58
C LEU A 160 -20.66 1.96 -10.66
N LYS A 161 -19.80 2.97 -10.70
CA LYS A 161 -19.99 4.21 -9.94
C LYS A 161 -21.17 5.03 -10.47
N ASP A 162 -21.38 5.06 -11.78
CA ASP A 162 -22.49 5.77 -12.43
C ASP A 162 -23.83 5.03 -12.24
N MET A 163 -23.82 3.70 -12.33
CA MET A 163 -25.00 2.84 -12.14
C MET A 163 -25.29 2.51 -10.68
N ARG A 164 -24.51 3.04 -9.73
CA ARG A 164 -24.56 2.63 -8.31
C ARG A 164 -25.97 2.71 -7.70
N ASP A 165 -26.72 3.76 -8.02
CA ASP A 165 -28.02 4.02 -7.39
C ASP A 165 -29.05 3.00 -7.92
N GLN A 166 -28.88 2.57 -9.17
CA GLN A 166 -29.68 1.52 -9.82
C GLN A 166 -29.31 0.13 -9.29
N LEU A 167 -28.01 -0.12 -9.03
CA LEU A 167 -27.50 -1.39 -8.51
C LEU A 167 -27.72 -1.57 -7.00
N THR A 168 -27.92 -0.48 -6.27
CA THR A 168 -28.07 -0.50 -4.80
C THR A 168 -29.21 -1.41 -4.37
N THR A 169 -30.39 -1.22 -4.96
CA THR A 169 -31.60 -1.99 -4.60
C THR A 169 -31.47 -3.49 -4.91
N PRO A 170 -31.11 -3.93 -6.13
CA PRO A 170 -30.97 -5.34 -6.43
C PRO A 170 -29.85 -6.02 -5.63
N LEU A 171 -28.70 -5.35 -5.41
CA LEU A 171 -27.61 -5.91 -4.60
C LEU A 171 -28.00 -6.06 -3.14
N THR A 172 -28.69 -5.08 -2.55
CA THR A 172 -29.21 -5.18 -1.17
C THR A 172 -30.10 -6.42 -1.02
N ARG A 173 -31.03 -6.59 -1.95
CA ARG A 173 -31.97 -7.71 -1.94
C ARG A 173 -31.24 -9.04 -2.11
N LEU A 174 -30.31 -9.12 -3.05
CA LEU A 174 -29.53 -10.33 -3.30
C LEU A 174 -28.71 -10.75 -2.08
N SER A 175 -28.01 -9.79 -1.46
CA SER A 175 -27.20 -10.06 -0.26
C SER A 175 -28.05 -10.51 0.93
N ASN A 176 -29.19 -9.85 1.20
CA ASN A 176 -30.10 -10.26 2.27
C ASN A 176 -30.69 -11.65 2.00
N LEU A 177 -31.06 -11.96 0.75
CA LEU A 177 -31.51 -13.30 0.37
C LEU A 177 -30.41 -14.36 0.56
N SER A 178 -29.17 -14.06 0.20
CA SER A 178 -28.04 -14.97 0.41
C SER A 178 -27.74 -15.19 1.88
N LEU A 179 -27.83 -14.17 2.73
CA LEU A 179 -27.69 -14.30 4.18
C LEU A 179 -28.83 -15.14 4.78
N ALA A 180 -30.08 -14.86 4.40
CA ALA A 180 -31.24 -15.57 4.90
C ALA A 180 -31.28 -17.05 4.49
N THR A 181 -30.81 -17.36 3.28
CA THR A 181 -30.82 -18.74 2.74
C THR A 181 -29.51 -19.50 2.96
N GLY A 182 -28.46 -18.82 3.45
CA GLY A 182 -27.11 -19.36 3.52
C GLY A 182 -26.49 -19.71 2.16
N ASN A 183 -27.10 -19.27 1.04
CA ASN A 183 -26.71 -19.66 -0.31
C ASN A 183 -26.18 -18.47 -1.11
N LEU A 184 -24.92 -18.56 -1.54
CA LEU A 184 -24.30 -17.60 -2.45
C LEU A 184 -24.59 -17.97 -3.92
N PRO A 185 -24.74 -16.97 -4.81
CA PRO A 185 -24.80 -17.19 -6.25
C PRO A 185 -23.63 -18.04 -6.75
N ARG A 186 -23.90 -18.95 -7.68
CA ARG A 186 -22.87 -19.85 -8.23
C ARG A 186 -21.70 -19.09 -8.83
N ASP A 187 -21.96 -17.95 -9.48
CA ASP A 187 -20.91 -17.16 -10.11
C ASP A 187 -19.97 -16.49 -9.11
N TRP A 188 -20.44 -16.20 -7.88
CA TRP A 188 -19.57 -15.69 -6.81
C TRP A 188 -18.66 -16.79 -6.24
N LYS A 189 -19.11 -18.04 -6.23
CA LYS A 189 -18.30 -19.19 -5.80
C LYS A 189 -17.17 -19.53 -6.78
N LYS A 190 -17.34 -19.17 -8.06
CA LYS A 190 -16.33 -19.40 -9.12
C LYS A 190 -15.21 -18.38 -9.11
N GLN A 191 -15.34 -17.29 -8.35
CA GLN A 191 -14.32 -16.24 -8.28
C GLN A 191 -13.19 -16.66 -7.32
N SER A 192 -12.44 -17.69 -7.74
CA SER A 192 -11.29 -18.24 -7.02
C SER A 192 -10.07 -18.25 -7.94
N LEU A 193 -9.09 -17.38 -7.66
CA LEU A 193 -7.66 -17.54 -7.96
C LEU A 193 -7.25 -17.94 -9.40
N LEU A 194 -8.07 -17.67 -10.43
CA LEU A 194 -7.61 -17.84 -11.80
C LEU A 194 -6.68 -16.67 -12.14
N ILE A 195 -5.37 -16.92 -11.99
CA ILE A 195 -4.32 -16.23 -12.74
C ILE A 195 -4.64 -16.51 -14.21
N THR A 196 -5.44 -15.63 -14.84
CA THR A 196 -5.77 -15.77 -16.25
C THR A 196 -4.51 -15.44 -17.05
N ASN A 197 -3.86 -16.49 -17.58
CA ASN A 197 -2.86 -16.39 -18.64
C ASN A 197 -3.43 -15.54 -19.79
N ARG A 198 -2.80 -14.40 -20.07
CA ARG A 198 -3.00 -13.65 -21.31
C ARG A 198 -1.84 -14.02 -22.24
N ASN A 199 -2.17 -14.72 -23.33
CA ASN A 199 -1.33 -14.80 -24.52
C ASN A 199 -1.29 -13.44 -25.24
#